data_AF-A0A6V7M8P6-F1
#
_entry.id   AF-A0A6V7M8P6-F1
#
_cell.length_a   1.000
_cell.length_b   1.000
_cell.length_c   1.000
_cell.angle_alpha   90.00
_cell.angle_beta   90.00
_cell.angle_gamma   90.00
#
_symmetry.space_group_name_H-M   'P 1'
#
loop_
_entity.id
_entity.type
_entity.pdbx_description
1 polymer ?
#
loop_
_entity_poly.entity_id
_entity_poly.type
_entity_poly.pdbx_seq_one_letter_code
_entity_poly.pdbx_strand_id
1 'polypeptide(L)' 'VDLNTSLEPQGPFDVFLHKLTDTLAHAEAGDPQARAIVDRVEGYIRRHPTMVVVDPLEHVVKLRNRQDYYDILREGMQFN' A
#
# COMPACT_ATOMS: atom_id res chain seq x y z
N VAL A 1 2.82 -4.10 -14.40
CA VAL A 1 3.25 -5.07 -13.38
C VAL A 1 2.09 -6.03 -13.14
N ASP A 2 2.32 -7.32 -13.30
CA ASP A 2 1.35 -8.35 -12.96
C ASP A 2 1.55 -8.76 -11.49
N LEU A 3 0.55 -8.49 -10.66
CA LEU A 3 0.60 -8.78 -9.22
C LEU A 3 0.30 -10.24 -8.90
N ASN A 4 -0.17 -11.05 -9.86
CA ASN A 4 -0.44 -12.47 -9.66
C ASN A 4 0.81 -13.35 -9.83
N THR A 5 1.88 -12.79 -10.37
CA THR A 5 3.15 -13.47 -10.63
C THR A 5 4.29 -12.81 -9.85
N SER A 6 5.48 -13.44 -9.84
CA SER A 6 6.64 -12.90 -9.12
C SER A 6 7.03 -11.51 -9.64
N LEU A 7 7.34 -10.59 -8.73
CA LEU A 7 7.75 -9.23 -9.05
C LEU A 7 9.25 -9.10 -9.38
N GLU A 8 10.09 -10.03 -8.89
CA GLU A 8 11.54 -10.02 -9.13
C GLU A 8 11.92 -10.01 -10.63
N PRO A 9 11.37 -10.88 -11.50
CA PRO A 9 11.70 -10.84 -12.93
C PRO A 9 11.07 -9.67 -13.68
N GLN A 10 10.15 -8.93 -13.05
CA GLN A 10 9.48 -7.79 -13.68
C GLN A 10 10.19 -6.46 -13.43
N GLY A 11 11.11 -6.42 -12.46
CA GLY A 11 11.93 -5.26 -12.12
C GLY A 11 13.27 -5.20 -12.88
N PRO A 12 14.23 -4.38 -12.42
CA PRO A 12 14.14 -3.51 -11.24
C PRO A 12 13.13 -2.37 -11.44
N PHE A 13 12.53 -1.91 -10.35
CA PHE A 13 11.67 -0.71 -10.35
C PHE A 13 12.33 0.38 -9.51
N ASP A 14 12.41 1.59 -10.07
CA ASP A 14 12.83 2.77 -9.30
C ASP A 14 11.66 3.36 -8.50
N VAL A 15 10.43 3.24 -9.04
CA VAL A 15 9.20 3.75 -8.45
C VAL A 15 8.09 2.71 -8.56
N PHE A 16 7.36 2.48 -7.46
CA PHE A 16 6.16 1.66 -7.39
C PHE A 16 4.94 2.55 -7.10
N LEU A 17 4.29 3.02 -8.17
CA LEU A 17 3.04 3.77 -8.10
C LEU A 17 1.86 2.79 -8.07
N HIS A 18 0.93 2.94 -7.13
CA HIS A 18 -0.20 2.02 -7.02
C HIS A 18 -1.48 2.63 -6.46
N LYS A 19 -2.61 1.93 -6.69
CA LYS A 19 -3.89 2.10 -5.99
C LYS A 19 -4.34 0.74 -5.49
N LEU A 20 -3.92 0.40 -4.26
CA LEU A 20 -4.19 -0.92 -3.66
C LEU A 20 -5.25 -0.88 -2.55
N THR A 21 -5.95 0.24 -2.39
CA THR A 21 -6.92 0.46 -1.31
C THR A 21 -7.91 -0.70 -1.14
N ASP A 22 -8.49 -1.17 -2.24
CA ASP A 22 -9.53 -2.21 -2.20
C ASP A 22 -8.89 -3.57 -1.94
N THR A 23 -7.74 -3.86 -2.57
CA THR A 23 -6.98 -5.09 -2.33
C THR A 23 -6.54 -5.21 -0.87
N LEU A 24 -6.06 -4.12 -0.27
CA LEU A 24 -5.72 -4.06 1.15
C LEU A 24 -6.96 -4.30 2.02
N ALA A 25 -8.09 -3.67 1.70
CA ALA A 25 -9.34 -3.88 2.43
C ALA A 25 -9.86 -5.33 2.33
N HIS A 26 -9.79 -5.94 1.15
CA HIS A 26 -10.15 -7.34 0.95
C HIS A 26 -9.21 -8.28 1.69
N ALA A 27 -7.91 -7.98 1.71
CA ALA A 27 -6.94 -8.78 2.44
C ALA A 27 -7.23 -8.78 3.95
N GLU A 28 -7.55 -7.61 4.52
CA GLU A 28 -7.97 -7.48 5.92
C GLU A 28 -9.29 -8.19 6.22
N ALA A 29 -10.24 -8.19 5.26
CA ALA A 29 -11.50 -8.92 5.38
C ALA A 29 -11.33 -10.45 5.25
N GLY A 30 -10.11 -10.94 5.03
CA GLY A 30 -9.81 -12.37 4.95
C GLY A 30 -9.90 -12.95 3.54
N ASP A 31 -9.90 -12.14 2.49
CA ASP A 31 -9.78 -12.66 1.12
C ASP A 31 -8.38 -13.28 0.92
N PRO A 32 -8.28 -14.58 0.56
CA PRO A 32 -6.98 -15.25 0.44
C PRO A 32 -6.18 -14.78 -0.78
N GLN A 33 -6.83 -14.42 -1.88
CA GLN A 33 -6.15 -13.93 -3.09
C GLN A 33 -5.61 -12.53 -2.86
N ALA A 34 -6.40 -11.66 -2.24
CA ALA A 34 -5.97 -10.31 -1.88
C ALA A 34 -4.80 -10.35 -0.89
N ARG A 35 -4.85 -11.21 0.13
CA ARG A 35 -3.71 -11.44 1.06
C ARG A 35 -2.46 -11.87 0.31
N ALA A 36 -2.57 -12.84 -0.59
CA ALA A 36 -1.43 -13.29 -1.40
C ALA A 36 -0.83 -12.18 -2.28
N ILE A 37 -1.64 -11.23 -2.76
CA ILE A 37 -1.17 -10.04 -3.48
C ILE A 37 -0.43 -9.09 -2.54
N VAL A 38 -1.03 -8.77 -1.39
CA VAL A 38 -0.44 -7.85 -0.40
C VAL A 38 0.91 -8.39 0.10
N ASP A 39 0.98 -9.66 0.50
CA ASP A 39 2.21 -10.29 1.00
C ASP A 39 3.34 -10.23 -0.04
N ARG A 40 2.99 -10.43 -1.32
CA ARG A 40 3.97 -10.37 -2.42
C ARG A 40 4.50 -8.96 -2.63
N VAL A 41 3.62 -7.96 -2.64
CA VAL A 41 3.97 -6.54 -2.82
C VAL A 41 4.81 -6.06 -1.64
N GLU A 42 4.37 -6.30 -0.41
CA GLU A 42 5.12 -5.95 0.81
C GLU A 42 6.48 -6.64 0.86
N GLY A 43 6.52 -7.93 0.51
CA GLY A 43 7.75 -8.70 0.42
C GLY A 43 8.75 -8.08 -0.56
N TYR A 44 8.27 -7.65 -1.73
CA TYR A 44 9.10 -7.01 -2.73
C TYR A 44 9.60 -5.63 -2.27
N ILE A 45 8.71 -4.77 -1.76
CA ILE A 45 9.09 -3.45 -1.22
C ILE A 45 10.16 -3.58 -0.14
N ARG A 46 10.01 -4.54 0.79
CA ARG A 46 10.97 -4.78 1.88
C ARG A 46 12.35 -5.21 1.38
N ARG A 47 12.44 -5.91 0.24
CA ARG A 47 13.72 -6.33 -0.37
C ARG A 47 14.39 -5.23 -1.19
N HIS A 48 13.65 -4.19 -1.57
CA HIS A 48 14.11 -3.10 -2.43
C HIS A 48 13.96 -1.73 -1.74
N PRO A 49 14.69 -1.46 -0.64
CA PRO A 49 14.48 -0.27 0.19
C PRO A 49 14.83 1.06 -0.50
N THR A 50 15.52 1.05 -1.64
CA THR A 50 15.82 2.24 -2.44
C THR A 50 14.71 2.60 -3.43
N MET A 51 13.74 1.70 -3.65
CA MET A 51 12.60 1.95 -4.52
C MET A 51 11.63 2.91 -3.84
N VAL A 52 11.20 3.94 -4.57
CA VAL A 52 10.20 4.89 -4.08
C VAL A 52 8.80 4.27 -4.19
N VAL A 53 8.03 4.23 -3.11
CA VAL A 53 6.64 3.73 -3.11
C VAL A 53 5.69 4.91 -3.02
N VAL A 54 4.76 5.00 -3.97
CA VAL A 54 3.75 6.08 -4.01
C VAL A 54 2.36 5.45 -4.07
N ASP A 55 1.56 5.53 -3.00
CA ASP A 55 1.86 6.00 -1.64
C ASP A 55 2.33 4.84 -0.74
N PRO A 56 3.10 5.06 0.34
CA PRO A 56 3.45 4.00 1.28
C PRO A 56 2.20 3.24 1.78
N LEU A 57 2.25 1.90 1.78
CA LEU A 57 1.09 1.05 2.04
C LEU A 57 0.42 1.34 3.39
N GLU A 58 1.23 1.62 4.42
CA GLU A 58 0.79 1.96 5.76
C GLU A 58 -0.01 3.28 5.81
N HIS A 59 0.26 4.22 4.90
CA HIS A 59 -0.50 5.47 4.81
C HIS A 59 -1.85 5.23 4.15
N VAL A 60 -1.91 4.37 3.13
CA VAL A 60 -3.18 4.01 2.47
C VAL A 60 -4.16 3.39 3.46
N VAL A 61 -3.69 2.58 4.42
CA VAL A 61 -4.54 1.98 5.46
C VAL A 61 -5.15 3.05 6.38
N LYS A 62 -4.36 4.03 6.83
CA LYS A 62 -4.84 5.11 7.74
C LYS A 62 -5.94 5.97 7.11
N LEU A 63 -5.88 6.19 5.80
CA LEU A 63 -6.84 7.04 5.09
C LEU A 63 -8.21 6.38 4.86
N ARG A 64 -8.35 5.07 5.13
CA ARG A 64 -9.60 4.34 4.88
C ARG A 64 -10.64 4.57 5.97
N ASN A 65 -10.21 4.79 7.21
CA ASN A 65 -11.11 5.13 8.30
C ASN A 65 -11.43 6.63 8.24
N ARG A 66 -12.71 6.95 8.07
CA ARG A 66 -13.16 8.35 7.97
C ARG A 66 -12.88 9.14 9.24
N GLN A 67 -12.99 8.50 10.41
CA GLN A 67 -12.71 9.18 11.67
C GLN A 67 -11.24 9.56 11.75
N ASP A 68 -10.34 8.59 11.55
CA ASP A 68 -8.89 8.81 11.55
C ASP A 68 -8.48 9.86 10.51
N TYR A 69 -9.09 9.81 9.32
CA TYR A 69 -8.88 10.81 8.27
C TYR A 69 -9.29 12.23 8.71
N TYR A 70 -10.46 12.38 9.33
CA TYR A 70 -10.90 13.68 9.83
C TYR A 70 -10.05 14.19 10.99
N ASP A 71 -9.53 13.29 11.83
CA ASP A 71 -8.64 13.66 12.91
C ASP A 71 -7.29 14.16 12.35
N ILE A 72 -6.73 13.49 11.34
CA ILE A 72 -5.55 13.96 10.59
C ILE A 72 -5.79 15.36 9.98
N LEU A 73 -6.95 15.56 9.34
CA LEU A 73 -7.30 16.87 8.77
C LEU A 73 -7.42 17.95 9.85
N ARG A 74 -8.03 17.63 10.99
CA ARG A 74 -8.19 18.58 12.10
C ARG A 74 -6.85 18.99 12.68
N GLU A 75 -5.95 18.04 12.90
CA GLU A 75 -4.59 18.31 13.34
C GLU A 75 -3.85 19.20 12.34
N GLY A 76 -3.90 18.86 11.04
CA GLY A 76 -3.25 19.65 9.99
C GLY A 76 -3.78 21.09 9.87
N MET A 77 -5.06 21.32 10.19
CA MET A 77 -5.64 22.66 10.19
C MET A 77 -5.27 23.50 11.42
N GLN A 78 -4.85 22.88 12.54
CA GLN A 78 -4.45 23.60 13.76
C GLN A 78 -3.04 24.22 13.66
N PHE A 79 -2.25 23.80 12.67
CA PHE A 79 -0.91 24.33 12.41
C PHE A 79 -0.88 25.45 11.35
N ASN A 80 -2.05 25.92 10.90
CA ASN A 80 -2.22 27.04 9.97
C ASN A 80 -2.81 28.27 10.66
#